data_AF-A0A0D0CNY5-F1
#
_entry.id   AF-A0A0D0CNY5-F1
#
_cell.length_a   1.000
_cell.length_b   1.000
_cell.length_c   1.000
_cell.angle_alpha   90.00
_cell.angle_beta   90.00
_cell.angle_gamma   90.00
#
_symmetry.space_group_name_H-M   'P 1'
#
loop_
_entity.id
_entity.type
_entity.pdbx_description
1 polymer ?
#
loop_
_entity_poly.entity_id
_entity_poly.type
_entity_poly.pdbx_seq_one_letter_code
_entity_poly.pdbx_strand_id
1 'polypeptide(L)' 'RFQHALNLEILPSLGIQCQCPLCEQTACHWLLALGWQLTVLQKGVYMDGHKRWDVVEYRGKVFLPAMAEYE' A
#
# COMPACT_ATOMS: atom_id res chain seq x y z
N ARG A 1 1.79 13.69 13.44
CA ARG A 1 0.71 13.51 12.43
C ARG A 1 0.67 14.75 11.54
N PHE A 2 0.36 14.63 10.26
CA PHE A 2 0.43 15.75 9.30
C PHE A 2 -0.41 16.98 9.72
N GLN A 3 -1.61 16.75 10.25
CA GLN A 3 -2.49 17.80 10.80
C GLN A 3 -1.81 18.68 11.87
N HIS A 4 -0.92 18.12 12.69
CA HIS A 4 -0.24 18.85 13.74
C HIS A 4 0.78 19.83 13.16
N ALA A 5 1.60 19.35 12.22
CA ALA A 5 2.57 20.19 11.50
C ALA A 5 1.86 21.28 10.68
N LEU A 6 0.71 20.96 10.08
CA LEU A 6 -0.13 21.95 9.39
C LEU A 6 -0.53 23.11 10.31
N ASN A 7 -1.11 22.79 11.47
CA ASN A 7 -1.66 23.81 12.36
C ASN A 7 -0.58 24.60 13.12
N LEU A 8 0.57 24.00 13.44
CA LEU A 8 1.59 24.64 14.27
C LEU A 8 2.74 25.26 13.48
N GLU A 9 3.05 24.77 12.28
CA GLU A 9 4.25 25.19 11.53
C GLU A 9 3.90 25.73 10.15
N ILE A 10 3.20 24.94 9.34
CA ILE A 10 2.98 25.26 7.92
C ILE A 10 2.02 26.45 7.76
N LEU A 11 0.82 26.42 8.36
CA LEU A 11 -0.14 27.53 8.21
C LEU A 11 0.38 28.84 8.84
N PRO A 12 0.95 28.83 10.06
CA PRO A 12 1.54 30.03 10.64
C PRO A 12 2.71 30.60 9.83
N SER A 13 3.60 29.76 9.28
CA SER A 13 4.71 30.23 8.44
C SER A 13 4.25 30.85 7.12
N LEU A 14 3.07 30.47 6.61
CA LEU A 14 2.44 31.07 5.45
C LEU A 14 1.59 32.32 5.80
N GLY A 15 1.53 32.71 7.08
CA GLY A 15 0.70 33.84 7.54
C GLY A 15 -0.80 33.54 7.54
N ILE A 16 -1.20 32.28 7.41
CA ILE A 16 -2.61 31.87 7.40
C ILE A 16 -3.03 31.59 8.84
N GLN A 17 -3.95 32.41 9.36
CA GLN A 17 -4.55 32.20 10.68
C GLN A 17 -5.93 31.56 10.54
N CYS A 18 -6.07 30.34 11.06
CA CYS A 18 -7.36 29.68 11.15
C CYS A 18 -8.00 29.96 12.52
N GLN A 19 -9.28 30.32 12.54
CA GLN A 19 -10.04 30.53 13.79
C GLN A 19 -10.16 29.26 14.62
N CYS A 20 -10.11 28.10 13.96
CA CYS A 20 -10.10 26.78 14.59
C CYS A 20 -9.01 25.92 13.93
N PRO A 21 -8.38 25.01 14.69
CA PRO A 21 -7.40 24.09 14.12
C PRO A 21 -8.07 23.18 13.08
N LEU A 22 -7.36 22.90 11.99
CA LEU A 22 -7.84 21.94 10.99
C LEU A 22 -7.99 20.56 11.62
N CYS A 23 -9.08 19.87 11.27
CA CYS A 23 -9.27 18.48 11.66
C CYS A 23 -8.38 17.55 10.82
N GLU A 24 -8.17 16.34 11.33
CA GLU A 24 -7.34 15.33 10.66
C GLU A 24 -7.89 14.95 9.28
N GLN A 25 -9.21 14.92 9.12
CA GLN A 25 -9.86 14.59 7.86
C GLN A 25 -9.53 15.60 6.75
N THR A 26 -9.58 16.90 7.04
CA THR A 26 -9.21 17.95 6.08
C THR A 26 -7.74 17.84 5.69
N ALA A 27 -6.86 17.61 6.67
CA ALA A 27 -5.43 17.40 6.42
C ALA A 27 -5.18 16.18 5.51
N CYS A 28 -5.88 15.06 5.73
CA CYS A 28 -5.80 13.88 4.88
C CYS A 28 -6.32 14.14 3.45
N HIS A 29 -7.42 14.86 3.28
CA HIS A 29 -7.92 15.22 1.94
C HIS A 29 -6.91 16.10 1.18
N TRP A 30 -6.21 17.01 1.86
CA TRP A 30 -5.18 17.83 1.23
C TRP A 30 -3.98 17.01 0.80
N LEU A 31 -3.56 16.02 1.59
CA LEU A 31 -2.51 15.08 1.16
C LEU A 31 -2.90 14.38 -0.14
N LEU A 32 -4.13 13.88 -0.24
CA LEU A 32 -4.63 13.24 -1.46
C LEU A 32 -4.63 14.21 -2.66
N ALA A 33 -5.09 15.45 -2.47
CA ALA A 33 -5.10 16.46 -3.52
C ALA A 33 -3.68 16.85 -4.00
N LEU A 34 -2.69 16.80 -3.10
CA LEU A 34 -1.28 17.02 -3.41
C LEU A 34 -0.59 15.76 -4.00
N GLY A 35 -1.32 14.67 -4.21
CA GLY A 35 -0.78 13.41 -4.75
C GLY A 35 -0.12 12.49 -3.73
N TRP A 36 -0.20 12.81 -2.44
CA TRP A 36 0.33 11.99 -1.37
C TRP A 36 -0.74 10.98 -0.93
N GLN A 37 -0.67 9.78 -1.48
CA GLN A 37 -1.50 8.67 -1.04
C GLN A 37 -0.71 7.77 -0.10
N LEU A 38 -1.24 7.56 1.11
CA LEU A 38 -0.69 6.58 2.04
C LEU A 38 -0.90 5.18 1.43
N THR A 39 0.10 4.70 0.72
CA THR A 39 0.09 3.36 0.14
C THR A 39 0.80 2.44 1.11
N VAL A 40 0.10 1.41 1.60
CA VAL A 40 0.76 0.33 2.33
C VAL A 40 1.51 -0.51 1.31
N LEU A 41 2.83 -0.31 1.26
CA LEU A 41 3.71 -1.08 0.40
C LEU A 41 3.79 -2.51 0.95
N GLN A 42 2.89 -3.38 0.48
CA GLN A 42 3.01 -4.80 0.76
C GLN A 42 4.23 -5.29 -0.02
N LYS A 43 5.27 -5.72 0.69
CA LYS A 43 6.42 -6.40 0.07
C LYS A 43 5.86 -7.52 -0.79
N GLY A 44 6.11 -7.40 -2.10
CA GLY A 44 5.46 -8.19 -3.13
C GLY A 44 5.50 -9.69 -2.84
N VAL A 45 4.38 -10.34 -3.12
CA VAL A 45 4.35 -11.76 -3.47
C VAL A 45 5.48 -12.01 -4.46
N TYR A 46 6.43 -12.88 -4.10
CA TYR A 46 7.46 -13.33 -5.03
C TYR A 46 6.77 -14.11 -6.15
N MET A 47 6.52 -13.43 -7.27
CA MET A 47 6.23 -14.09 -8.53
C MET A 47 7.55 -14.64 -9.04
N ASP A 48 8.00 -15.76 -8.47
CA ASP A 48 9.13 -16.48 -9.02
C ASP A 48 8.71 -17.03 -10.39
N GLY A 49 9.02 -16.27 -11.43
CA GLY A 49 8.86 -16.66 -12.83
C GLY A 49 9.82 -17.77 -13.24
N HIS A 50 10.73 -18.20 -12.35
CA HIS A 50 11.67 -19.29 -12.62
C HIS A 50 10.99 -20.65 -12.42
N LYS A 51 10.10 -20.96 -13.37
CA LYS A 51 9.58 -22.31 -13.55
C LYS A 51 10.71 -23.21 -14.05
N ARG A 52 11.49 -23.78 -13.13
CA ARG A 52 12.44 -24.84 -13.48
C ARG A 52 11.66 -25.98 -14.14
N TRP A 53 12.20 -26.48 -15.25
CA TRP A 53 11.49 -27.41 -16.13
C TRP A 53 11.09 -28.71 -15.42
N ASP A 54 11.95 -29.20 -14.53
CA ASP A 54 11.74 -30.33 -13.63
C ASP A 54 10.53 -30.13 -12.70
N VAL A 55 10.39 -28.94 -12.11
CA VAL A 55 9.28 -28.61 -11.20
C VAL A 55 7.95 -28.55 -11.95
N VAL A 56 7.94 -28.02 -13.17
CA VAL A 56 6.74 -27.98 -14.01
C VAL A 56 6.32 -29.38 -14.44
N GLU A 57 7.30 -30.20 -14.83
CA GLU A 57 7.06 -31.58 -15.23
C GLU A 57 6.51 -32.41 -14.06
N TYR A 58 7.13 -32.32 -12.88
CA TYR A 58 6.66 -33.00 -11.68
C TYR A 58 5.24 -32.54 -11.30
N ARG A 59 4.99 -31.22 -11.32
CA ARG A 59 3.67 -30.67 -10.99
C ARG A 59 2.58 -31.22 -11.90
N GLY A 60 2.82 -31.23 -13.21
CA GLY A 60 1.84 -31.66 -14.21
C GLY A 60 1.63 -33.17 -14.26
N LYS A 61 2.71 -33.96 -14.14
CA LYS A 61 2.66 -35.42 -14.35
C LYS A 61 2.42 -36.22 -13.07
N VAL A 62 2.80 -35.68 -11.91
CA VAL A 62 2.76 -36.42 -10.63
C VAL A 62 1.84 -35.75 -9.64
N PHE A 63 2.07 -34.48 -9.33
CA PHE A 63 1.39 -33.81 -8.22
C PHE A 63 -0.11 -33.59 -8.47
N LEU A 64 -0.48 -32.99 -9.61
CA LEU A 64 -1.88 -32.70 -9.93
C LEU A 64 -2.74 -33.97 -10.11
N PRO A 65 -2.27 -35.02 -10.82
CA PRO A 65 -3.01 -36.28 -10.91
C PRO A 65 -3.21 -36.93 -9.54
N ALA A 66 -2.17 -37.00 -8.71
CA ALA A 66 -2.27 -37.57 -7.36
C ALA A 66 -3.25 -36.79 -6.47
N MET A 67 -3.30 -35.45 -6.60
CA MET A 67 -4.24 -34.64 -5.81
C MET A 67 -5.69 -34.84 -6.25
N ALA A 68 -5.93 -35.03 -7.55
CA ALA A 68 -7.27 -35.30 -8.10
C ALA A 68 -7.85 -36.63 -7.63
N GLU A 69 -7.02 -37.58 -7.19
CA GLU A 69 -7.48 -38.84 -6.58
C GLU A 69 -8.07 -38.65 -5.17
N TYR A 70 -7.81 -37.51 -4.53
CA TYR A 70 -8.29 -37.18 -3.19
C TYR A 70 -9.47 -36.18 -3.17
N GLU A 71 -9.95 -35.75 -4.33
CA GLU A 71 -11.19 -34.95 -4.51
C GLU A 71 -12.41 -35.85 -4.73
#